data_AF-A0A523PUF7-F1
#
_entry.id   AF-A0A523PUF7-F1
#
_cell.length_a   1.000
_cell.length_b   1.000
_cell.length_c   1.000
_cell.angle_alpha   90.00
_cell.angle_beta   90.00
_cell.angle_gamma   90.00
#
_symmetry.space_group_name_H-M   'P 1'
#
loop_
_entity.id
_entity.type
_entity.pdbx_description
1 polymer ?
#
loop_
_entity_poly.entity_id
_entity_poly.type
_entity_poly.pdbx_seq_one_letter_code
_entity_poly.pdbx_strand_id
1 'polypeptide(L)'
;MLRIRPTADGGYVIPEGNLFTHRAEGRPEIFVMGCRNPWRISVDSETGTLYWVDVGPDASADSDRGSRGFDELNQARQPGFFGWSYFIADNRPYADYDFTAEVLGPRFDAAHPENTSPNNTGSRHLPPAQPAWVYYPYGASAGFPELDAPGGRTACAGPVYHFDPALASRTKFPVYYDDCLFAFEWSRHWVKTMRLGADEELVEIRPFLTGIELKRPVDQKFGPEGALYLLEYGTTWGTNADSRLVRIDYTRGNRTPIARASATGNVGREPLEVALSSAGTSDKDAGDPLTYEWRVEPGDAIFSREPMASLVFDEPGVFTVELAVTDAAGARSSPTARGWSGTSSRSPSRIPERPASSSFAS
;
A
#
# COMPACT_ATOMS: atom_id res chain seq x y z
N MET A 1 18.44 3.92 16.05
CA MET A 1 17.81 5.21 15.66
C MET A 1 18.16 6.27 16.69
N LEU A 2 18.40 7.50 16.25
CA LEU A 2 18.82 8.60 17.12
C LEU A 2 17.68 9.59 17.34
N ARG A 3 17.60 10.19 18.54
CA ARG A 3 16.67 11.28 18.85
C ARG A 3 17.47 12.44 19.43
N ILE A 4 17.51 13.53 18.67
CA ILE A 4 18.23 14.77 19.02
C ILE A 4 17.31 15.96 18.79
N ARG A 5 17.62 17.10 19.43
CA ARG A 5 16.97 18.38 19.11
C ARG A 5 18.00 19.32 18.50
N PRO A 6 17.95 19.58 17.18
CA PRO A 6 18.82 20.56 16.55
C PRO A 6 18.64 21.96 17.17
N THR A 7 19.73 22.74 17.24
CA THR A 7 19.71 24.13 17.70
C THR A 7 19.87 25.10 16.53
N ALA A 8 19.40 26.33 16.70
CA ALA A 8 19.49 27.37 15.67
C ALA A 8 20.95 27.69 15.27
N ASP A 9 21.90 27.56 16.21
CA ASP A 9 23.32 27.86 15.99
C ASP A 9 24.10 26.72 15.32
N GLY A 10 23.43 25.67 14.82
CA GLY A 10 24.06 24.59 14.05
C GLY A 10 24.59 23.40 14.87
N GLY A 11 24.10 23.22 16.10
CA GLY A 11 24.39 22.06 16.96
C GLY A 11 23.15 21.23 17.28
N TYR A 12 23.22 20.41 18.32
CA TYR A 12 22.06 19.72 18.88
C TYR A 12 22.18 19.57 20.40
N VAL A 13 21.04 19.38 21.05
CA VAL A 13 20.96 18.94 22.45
C VAL A 13 20.34 17.55 22.53
N ILE A 14 20.63 16.84 23.62
CA ILE A 14 20.05 15.53 23.93
C ILE A 14 18.71 15.74 24.65
N PRO A 15 17.58 15.32 24.07
CA PRO A 15 16.30 15.34 24.77
C PRO A 15 16.29 14.31 25.92
N GLU A 16 15.65 14.64 27.04
CA GLU A 16 15.42 13.71 28.14
C GLU A 16 14.60 12.49 27.70
N GLY A 17 14.92 11.30 28.23
CA GLY A 17 14.22 10.05 27.89
C GLY A 17 14.76 9.34 26.64
N ASN A 18 16.04 9.54 26.29
CA ASN A 18 16.77 8.64 25.40
C ASN A 18 17.23 7.39 26.16
N LEU A 19 17.66 6.36 25.43
CA LEU A 19 17.98 5.05 26.00
C LEU A 19 19.14 5.11 27.00
N PHE A 20 20.13 5.95 26.71
CA PHE A 20 21.30 6.13 27.57
C PHE A 20 21.40 7.58 28.01
N THR A 21 21.71 7.79 29.28
CA THR A 21 21.96 9.13 29.84
C THR A 21 23.46 9.45 29.91
N HIS A 22 24.31 8.42 29.95
CA HIS A 22 25.76 8.56 30.09
C HIS A 22 26.53 7.86 28.97
N ARG A 23 27.58 8.52 28.45
CA ARG A 23 28.45 7.99 27.39
C ARG A 23 29.14 6.67 27.72
N ALA A 24 29.31 6.35 29.01
CA ALA A 24 29.88 5.08 29.47
C ALA A 24 28.94 3.89 29.26
N GLU A 25 27.62 4.12 29.27
CA GLU A 25 26.60 3.08 29.01
C GLU A 25 26.30 2.95 27.52
N GLY A 26 26.32 4.09 26.82
CA GLY A 26 26.09 4.16 25.39
C GLY A 26 25.98 5.61 24.93
N ARG A 27 25.88 5.83 23.63
CA ARG A 27 25.73 7.19 23.08
C ARG A 27 24.38 7.79 23.51
N PRO A 28 24.33 8.93 24.22
CA PRO A 28 23.08 9.54 24.69
C PRO A 28 22.13 9.95 23.57
N GLU A 29 22.60 10.01 22.32
CA GLU A 29 21.79 10.27 21.14
C GLU A 29 20.86 9.09 20.79
N ILE A 30 21.13 7.88 21.28
CA ILE A 30 20.40 6.65 20.95
C ILE A 30 19.04 6.64 21.64
N PHE A 31 17.97 6.52 20.84
CA PHE A 31 16.61 6.29 21.32
C PHE A 31 16.21 4.82 21.16
N VAL A 32 16.51 4.23 20.00
CA VAL A 32 16.30 2.82 19.71
C VAL A 32 17.63 2.18 19.33
N MET A 33 17.95 1.03 19.92
CA MET A 33 19.10 0.19 19.60
C MET A 33 18.63 -1.19 19.16
N GLY A 34 19.48 -1.96 18.45
CA GLY A 34 19.17 -3.34 18.09
C GLY A 34 18.26 -3.48 16.87
N CYS A 35 18.52 -2.69 15.82
CA CYS A 35 17.86 -2.85 14.52
C CYS A 35 18.81 -3.50 13.51
N ARG A 36 18.30 -4.22 12.51
CA ARG A 36 19.04 -4.77 11.37
C ARG A 36 19.03 -3.83 10.18
N ASN A 37 17.84 -3.62 9.60
CA ASN A 37 17.61 -2.85 8.39
C ASN A 37 16.29 -2.06 8.46
N PRO A 38 16.21 -1.01 9.31
CA PRO A 38 15.04 -0.17 9.41
C PRO A 38 15.01 0.93 8.34
N TRP A 39 14.50 0.62 7.15
CA TRP A 39 14.67 1.50 5.98
C TRP A 39 13.52 2.51 5.77
N ARG A 40 12.34 2.30 6.38
CA ARG A 40 11.26 3.29 6.43
C ARG A 40 10.70 3.40 7.84
N ILE A 41 10.80 4.62 8.39
CA ILE A 41 10.31 4.96 9.72
C ILE A 41 9.19 5.99 9.62
N SER A 42 8.28 5.96 10.59
CA SER A 42 7.19 6.90 10.75
C SER A 42 7.11 7.33 12.19
N VAL A 43 6.83 8.61 12.42
CA VAL A 43 6.59 9.16 13.76
C VAL A 43 5.18 9.69 13.75
N ASP A 44 4.37 9.21 14.69
CA ASP A 44 3.07 9.79 14.93
C ASP A 44 3.24 11.20 15.50
N SER A 45 2.68 12.20 14.82
CA SER A 45 2.78 13.59 15.24
C SER A 45 1.94 13.91 16.47
N GLU A 46 0.93 13.11 16.80
CA GLU A 46 0.07 13.34 17.96
C GLU A 46 0.68 12.73 19.23
N THR A 47 1.07 11.45 19.17
CA THR A 47 1.59 10.72 20.34
C THR A 47 3.11 10.78 20.48
N GLY A 48 3.83 11.04 19.38
CA GLY A 48 5.28 10.94 19.31
C GLY A 48 5.80 9.51 19.19
N THR A 49 4.91 8.51 19.05
CA THR A 49 5.27 7.10 18.92
C THR A 49 5.99 6.84 17.61
N LEU A 50 7.09 6.08 17.70
CA LEU A 50 7.94 5.74 16.57
C LEU A 50 7.58 4.35 16.03
N TYR A 51 7.32 4.25 14.74
CA TYR A 51 7.05 3.01 14.02
C TYR A 51 8.12 2.77 12.95
N TRP A 52 8.53 1.51 12.77
CA TRP A 52 9.41 1.12 11.68
C TRP A 52 9.22 -0.35 11.34
N VAL A 53 9.69 -0.76 10.17
CA VAL A 53 9.88 -2.18 9.88
C VAL A 53 11.36 -2.48 9.83
N ASP A 54 11.73 -3.58 10.47
CA ASP A 54 13.03 -4.19 10.35
C ASP A 54 12.98 -5.39 9.40
N VAL A 55 13.72 -5.32 8.29
CA VAL A 55 13.83 -6.45 7.36
C VAL A 55 14.79 -7.47 7.97
N GLY A 56 14.31 -8.67 8.27
CA GLY A 56 15.09 -9.70 8.95
C GLY A 56 16.09 -10.43 8.04
N PRO A 57 16.85 -11.40 8.58
CA PRO A 57 17.82 -12.18 7.83
C PRO A 57 17.15 -13.08 6.78
N ASP A 58 17.91 -13.43 5.74
CA ASP A 58 17.50 -14.38 4.72
C ASP A 58 17.69 -15.82 5.22
N ALA A 59 16.70 -16.30 6.00
CA ALA A 59 16.64 -17.69 6.46
C ALA A 59 15.23 -18.25 6.20
N SER A 60 15.15 -19.29 5.36
CA SER A 60 13.86 -19.89 4.95
C SER A 60 13.32 -20.90 5.96
N ALA A 61 14.18 -21.45 6.82
CA ALA A 61 13.84 -22.48 7.80
C ALA A 61 14.55 -22.25 9.13
N ASP A 62 14.00 -22.86 10.18
CA ASP A 62 14.64 -22.90 11.49
C ASP A 62 15.87 -23.83 11.44
N SER A 63 16.85 -23.56 12.30
CA SER A 63 18.08 -24.35 12.44
C SER A 63 18.56 -24.35 13.88
N ASP A 64 19.58 -25.14 14.19
CA ASP A 64 20.21 -25.13 15.51
C ASP A 64 20.79 -23.74 15.85
N ARG A 65 21.19 -22.96 14.84
CA ARG A 65 21.65 -21.58 15.03
C ARG A 65 20.54 -20.61 15.46
N GLY A 66 19.29 -20.90 15.12
CA GLY A 66 18.13 -20.06 15.43
C GLY A 66 17.02 -20.18 14.39
N SER A 67 15.95 -19.42 14.58
CA SER A 67 14.77 -19.51 13.72
C SER A 67 15.03 -19.00 12.30
N ARG A 68 14.10 -19.32 11.41
CA ARG A 68 13.90 -18.64 10.13
C ARG A 68 13.79 -17.12 10.33
N GLY A 69 13.94 -16.39 9.23
CA GLY A 69 13.83 -14.95 9.21
C GLY A 69 12.39 -14.46 9.33
N PHE A 70 12.22 -13.35 10.05
CA PHE A 70 10.97 -12.59 10.16
C PHE A 70 11.23 -11.11 9.84
N ASP A 71 10.30 -10.46 9.15
CA ASP A 71 10.27 -9.01 9.13
C ASP A 71 9.43 -8.55 10.30
N GLU A 72 9.84 -7.45 10.92
CA GLU A 72 9.32 -6.98 12.20
C GLU A 72 8.82 -5.55 12.05
N LEU A 73 7.51 -5.37 12.06
CA LEU A 73 6.94 -4.05 12.31
C LEU A 73 7.01 -3.78 13.81
N ASN A 74 7.75 -2.76 14.16
CA ASN A 74 8.09 -2.38 15.52
C ASN A 74 7.41 -1.05 15.90
N GLN A 75 7.15 -0.89 17.19
CA GLN A 75 6.58 0.30 17.81
C GLN A 75 7.43 0.65 19.04
N ALA A 76 7.87 1.90 19.14
CA ALA A 76 8.56 2.44 20.30
C ALA A 76 7.83 3.67 20.84
N ARG A 77 7.10 3.44 21.94
CA ARG A 77 6.52 4.49 22.80
C ARG A 77 7.54 5.07 23.79
N GLN A 78 8.61 4.30 24.03
CA GLN A 78 9.72 4.61 24.93
C GLN A 78 11.03 4.14 24.29
N PRO A 79 12.19 4.67 24.71
CA PRO A 79 13.47 4.19 24.21
C PRO A 79 13.66 2.70 24.55
N GLY A 80 14.40 1.96 23.71
CA GLY A 80 14.55 0.52 23.93
C GLY A 80 15.63 -0.16 23.08
N PHE A 81 15.98 -1.38 23.50
CA PHE A 81 16.78 -2.31 22.73
C PHE A 81 15.85 -3.35 22.08
N PHE A 82 15.82 -3.42 20.75
CA PHE A 82 14.92 -4.27 19.96
C PHE A 82 15.62 -5.52 19.40
N GLY A 83 16.71 -5.91 20.07
CA GLY A 83 17.20 -7.28 20.04
C GLY A 83 18.17 -7.66 18.94
N TRP A 84 18.14 -7.06 17.74
CA TRP A 84 19.05 -7.49 16.68
C TRP A 84 20.53 -7.23 17.06
N SER A 85 21.47 -8.17 16.84
CA SER A 85 21.37 -9.46 16.14
C SER A 85 21.22 -10.68 17.05
N TYR A 86 20.81 -10.47 18.29
CA TYR A 86 20.70 -11.51 19.32
C TYR A 86 19.35 -12.23 19.23
N PHE A 87 18.30 -11.47 18.92
CA PHE A 87 16.92 -11.95 18.90
C PHE A 87 16.19 -11.54 17.62
N ILE A 88 15.07 -12.20 17.35
CA ILE A 88 14.14 -11.88 16.28
C ILE A 88 12.70 -12.22 16.69
N ALA A 89 11.70 -11.62 16.06
CA ALA A 89 10.28 -11.82 16.29
C ALA A 89 9.90 -11.55 17.76
N ASP A 90 9.25 -12.51 18.41
CA ASP A 90 8.90 -12.51 19.83
C ASP A 90 10.11 -12.80 20.74
N ASN A 91 11.24 -12.14 20.49
CA ASN A 91 12.53 -12.35 21.18
C ASN A 91 13.11 -13.77 21.05
N ARG A 92 12.93 -14.43 19.90
CA ARG A 92 13.53 -15.75 19.62
C ARG A 92 15.06 -15.63 19.60
N PRO A 93 15.78 -16.37 20.45
CA PRO A 93 17.22 -16.19 20.57
C PRO A 93 17.99 -16.98 19.51
N TYR A 94 18.95 -16.30 18.88
CA TYR A 94 20.03 -16.95 18.14
C TYR A 94 21.05 -17.58 19.10
N ALA A 95 21.75 -18.59 18.61
CA ALA A 95 22.95 -19.13 19.25
C ALA A 95 24.14 -18.18 19.03
N ASP A 96 24.95 -17.97 20.06
CA ASP A 96 26.23 -17.26 19.95
C ASP A 96 27.19 -18.10 19.12
N TYR A 97 27.27 -17.81 17.83
CA TYR A 97 28.03 -18.62 16.89
C TYR A 97 29.46 -18.09 16.78
N ASP A 98 30.42 -18.94 17.14
CA ASP A 98 31.84 -18.66 16.89
C ASP A 98 32.12 -18.88 15.40
N PHE A 99 32.29 -17.79 14.66
CA PHE A 99 32.59 -17.83 13.23
C PHE A 99 34.01 -18.32 12.90
N THR A 100 34.93 -18.28 13.86
CA THR A 100 36.31 -18.76 13.67
C THR A 100 36.38 -20.26 13.90
N ALA A 101 35.76 -20.74 14.97
CA ALA A 101 35.70 -22.16 15.30
C ALA A 101 34.59 -22.92 14.55
N GLU A 102 33.62 -22.20 13.98
CA GLU A 102 32.40 -22.74 13.36
C GLU A 102 31.54 -23.57 14.35
N VAL A 103 31.48 -23.13 15.60
CA VAL A 103 30.79 -23.83 16.69
C VAL A 103 29.62 -23.01 17.22
N LEU A 104 28.51 -23.71 17.51
CA LEU A 104 27.37 -23.15 18.22
C LEU A 104 27.65 -23.03 19.71
N GLY A 105 27.64 -21.81 20.22
CA GLY A 105 27.61 -21.52 21.65
C GLY A 105 26.20 -21.52 22.24
N PRO A 106 26.05 -21.08 23.49
CA PRO A 106 24.76 -20.89 24.13
C PRO A 106 23.84 -19.93 23.36
N ARG A 107 22.52 -20.08 23.55
CA ARG A 107 21.56 -19.08 23.06
C ARG A 107 21.59 -17.84 23.95
N PHE A 108 21.35 -16.68 23.35
CA PHE A 108 21.31 -15.42 24.08
C PHE A 108 20.11 -15.34 25.04
N ASP A 109 20.28 -14.61 26.16
CA ASP A 109 19.22 -14.34 27.15
C ASP A 109 18.58 -12.97 26.86
N ALA A 110 17.30 -12.96 26.50
CA ALA A 110 16.56 -11.73 26.19
C ALA A 110 16.35 -10.82 27.40
N ALA A 111 16.35 -11.37 28.62
CA ALA A 111 16.21 -10.57 29.84
C ALA A 111 17.53 -9.90 30.25
N HIS A 112 18.67 -10.51 29.92
CA HIS A 112 20.00 -10.01 30.28
C HIS A 112 21.00 -10.14 29.12
N PRO A 113 20.76 -9.48 27.98
CA PRO A 113 21.65 -9.61 26.82
C PRO A 113 23.02 -8.99 27.09
N GLU A 114 24.07 -9.64 26.61
CA GLU A 114 25.44 -9.16 26.72
C GLU A 114 26.07 -8.85 25.37
N ASN A 115 26.64 -7.66 25.24
CA ASN A 115 27.47 -7.27 24.11
C ASN A 115 28.95 -7.52 24.41
N THR A 116 29.42 -8.71 24.05
CA THR A 116 30.80 -9.19 24.17
C THR A 116 31.69 -8.76 23.01
N SER A 117 31.20 -7.95 22.07
CA SER A 117 31.99 -7.50 20.92
C SER A 117 33.26 -6.79 21.39
N PRO A 118 34.44 -7.10 20.83
CA PRO A 118 35.68 -6.42 21.16
C PRO A 118 35.66 -4.93 20.75
N ASN A 119 34.70 -4.53 19.91
CA ASN A 119 34.50 -3.16 19.46
C ASN A 119 33.43 -2.41 20.27
N ASN A 120 32.84 -3.04 21.28
CA ASN A 120 31.85 -2.37 22.13
C ASN A 120 32.54 -1.31 23.00
N THR A 121 32.03 -0.08 22.95
CA THR A 121 32.53 1.06 23.73
C THR A 121 31.53 1.56 24.77
N GLY A 122 30.32 0.99 24.79
CA GLY A 122 29.31 1.25 25.81
C GLY A 122 29.23 0.11 26.83
N SER A 123 28.06 -0.04 27.44
CA SER A 123 27.79 -1.09 28.40
C SER A 123 27.92 -2.47 27.77
N ARG A 124 28.57 -3.39 28.49
CA ARG A 124 28.56 -4.81 28.15
C ARG A 124 27.19 -5.43 28.42
N HIS A 125 26.49 -5.00 29.46
CA HIS A 125 25.14 -5.48 29.78
C HIS A 125 24.11 -4.56 29.14
N LEU A 126 23.36 -5.10 28.20
CA LEU A 126 22.35 -4.36 27.45
C LEU A 126 21.01 -4.37 28.23
N PRO A 127 20.13 -3.37 27.99
CA PRO A 127 18.76 -3.43 28.45
C PRO A 127 18.06 -4.71 27.95
N PRO A 128 17.02 -5.21 28.65
CA PRO A 128 16.21 -6.31 28.16
C PRO A 128 15.70 -6.05 26.74
N ALA A 129 15.70 -7.09 25.90
CA ALA A 129 15.21 -6.98 24.53
C ALA A 129 13.68 -6.79 24.52
N GLN A 130 13.21 -5.81 23.75
CA GLN A 130 11.79 -5.64 23.46
C GLN A 130 11.42 -6.50 22.25
N PRO A 131 10.36 -7.31 22.33
CA PRO A 131 9.92 -8.14 21.21
C PRO A 131 9.34 -7.27 20.10
N ALA A 132 9.37 -7.79 18.87
CA ALA A 132 8.67 -7.17 17.76
C ALA A 132 7.18 -7.06 18.04
N TRP A 133 6.59 -5.92 17.68
CA TRP A 133 5.16 -5.68 17.87
C TRP A 133 4.33 -6.57 16.93
N VAL A 134 4.72 -6.64 15.66
CA VAL A 134 4.13 -7.53 14.64
C VAL A 134 5.25 -8.11 13.80
N TYR A 135 5.18 -9.41 13.48
CA TYR A 135 6.23 -10.07 12.69
C TYR A 135 5.71 -11.16 11.77
N TYR A 136 6.38 -11.38 10.64
CA TYR A 136 5.95 -12.40 9.66
C TYR A 136 7.11 -13.00 8.85
N PRO A 137 7.07 -14.31 8.49
CA PRO A 137 8.10 -14.98 7.69
C PRO A 137 7.78 -14.94 6.18
N TYR A 138 8.62 -15.55 5.33
CA TYR A 138 8.42 -15.63 3.86
C TYR A 138 7.12 -16.34 3.40
N GLY A 139 6.36 -16.92 4.34
CA GLY A 139 5.09 -17.59 4.08
C GLY A 139 4.15 -17.45 5.26
N ALA A 140 3.51 -18.56 5.64
CA ALA A 140 2.50 -18.61 6.69
C ALA A 140 2.92 -17.91 7.99
N SER A 141 2.15 -16.88 8.35
CA SER A 141 2.31 -16.14 9.60
C SER A 141 1.28 -16.64 10.62
N ALA A 142 1.69 -17.56 11.50
CA ALA A 142 0.78 -18.15 12.48
C ALA A 142 0.28 -17.14 13.53
N GLY A 143 1.14 -16.20 13.95
CA GLY A 143 0.78 -15.16 14.93
C GLY A 143 0.00 -13.99 14.34
N PHE A 144 0.16 -13.74 13.04
CA PHE A 144 -0.50 -12.64 12.32
C PHE A 144 -1.01 -13.14 10.96
N PRO A 145 -2.08 -13.96 10.94
CA PRO A 145 -2.61 -14.56 9.71
C PRO A 145 -3.00 -13.54 8.64
N GLU A 146 -3.35 -12.31 9.04
CA GLU A 146 -3.66 -11.22 8.12
C GLU A 146 -2.45 -10.81 7.27
N LEU A 147 -1.22 -11.15 7.69
CA LEU A 147 0.02 -10.91 6.95
C LEU A 147 0.49 -12.13 6.15
N ASP A 148 -0.26 -13.23 6.20
CA ASP A 148 0.06 -14.44 5.45
C ASP A 148 0.00 -14.18 3.95
N ALA A 149 1.13 -14.42 3.30
CA ALA A 149 1.27 -14.41 1.86
C ALA A 149 2.60 -15.09 1.48
N PRO A 150 2.65 -15.79 0.34
CA PRO A 150 3.92 -16.24 -0.21
C PRO A 150 4.73 -15.05 -0.72
N GLY A 151 6.06 -15.17 -0.69
CA GLY A 151 6.97 -14.23 -1.35
C GLY A 151 7.89 -13.50 -0.38
N GLY A 152 8.56 -12.47 -0.90
CA GLY A 152 9.54 -11.67 -0.15
C GLY A 152 8.94 -11.01 1.10
N ARG A 153 9.82 -10.43 1.92
CA ARG A 153 9.44 -9.65 3.09
C ARG A 153 10.22 -8.34 3.05
N THR A 154 9.49 -7.24 3.00
CA THR A 154 10.01 -5.89 2.98
C THR A 154 8.88 -4.92 3.34
N ALA A 155 8.24 -5.11 4.51
CA ALA A 155 7.25 -4.15 4.98
C ALA A 155 7.89 -2.80 5.31
N CYS A 156 7.04 -1.80 5.47
CA CYS A 156 7.34 -0.45 5.91
C CYS A 156 6.25 0.04 6.86
N ALA A 157 6.66 0.89 7.81
CA ALA A 157 5.71 1.65 8.60
C ALA A 157 5.30 2.91 7.81
N GLY A 158 4.00 3.09 7.59
CA GLY A 158 3.44 4.33 7.05
C GLY A 158 2.92 5.25 8.15
N PRO A 159 2.11 6.27 7.80
CA PRO A 159 1.57 7.21 8.77
C PRO A 159 0.46 6.59 9.62
N VAL A 160 0.29 7.10 10.84
CA VAL A 160 -0.96 6.97 11.60
C VAL A 160 -1.92 8.05 11.10
N TYR A 161 -3.18 7.69 10.84
CA TYR A 161 -4.21 8.65 10.47
C TYR A 161 -4.96 9.13 11.71
N HIS A 162 -4.99 10.45 11.89
CA HIS A 162 -5.78 11.13 12.91
C HIS A 162 -6.88 11.95 12.26
N PHE A 163 -8.12 11.62 12.59
CA PHE A 163 -9.30 12.26 12.03
C PHE A 163 -9.52 13.63 12.65
N ASP A 164 -9.33 14.68 11.85
CA ASP A 164 -9.73 16.03 12.24
C ASP A 164 -11.19 16.31 11.84
N PRO A 165 -12.14 16.44 12.80
CA PRO A 165 -13.52 16.80 12.49
C PRO A 165 -13.66 18.21 11.90
N ALA A 166 -12.75 19.14 12.22
CA ALA A 166 -12.75 20.52 11.75
C ALA A 166 -12.19 20.68 10.32
N LEU A 167 -11.41 19.71 9.83
CA LEU A 167 -10.91 19.72 8.46
C LEU A 167 -12.05 19.60 7.44
N ALA A 168 -12.40 20.71 6.79
CA ALA A 168 -13.38 20.73 5.70
C ALA A 168 -12.77 20.18 4.40
N SER A 169 -12.80 18.85 4.24
CA SER A 169 -12.28 18.16 3.06
C SER A 169 -13.28 17.15 2.51
N ARG A 170 -13.41 17.10 1.18
CA ARG A 170 -14.23 16.13 0.45
C ARG A 170 -13.53 14.78 0.26
N THR A 171 -12.22 14.73 0.51
CA THR A 171 -11.35 13.59 0.20
C THR A 171 -10.70 12.98 1.44
N LYS A 172 -10.86 13.63 2.61
CA LYS A 172 -10.36 13.10 3.88
C LYS A 172 -11.00 11.77 4.23
N PHE A 173 -10.23 10.92 4.88
CA PHE A 173 -10.71 9.63 5.33
C PHE A 173 -11.73 9.80 6.47
N PRO A 174 -12.69 8.88 6.63
CA PRO A 174 -13.67 8.95 7.70
C PRO A 174 -13.02 8.61 9.05
N VAL A 175 -13.68 9.01 10.15
CA VAL A 175 -13.33 8.66 11.53
C VAL A 175 -13.15 7.15 11.77
N TYR A 176 -13.66 6.29 10.90
CA TYR A 176 -13.39 4.85 10.95
C TYR A 176 -11.89 4.49 10.87
N TYR A 177 -11.07 5.33 10.22
CA TYR A 177 -9.63 5.14 10.12
C TYR A 177 -8.84 5.93 11.17
N ASP A 178 -9.52 6.62 12.08
CA ASP A 178 -8.86 7.27 13.21
C ASP A 178 -8.04 6.24 14.00
N ASP A 179 -6.87 6.65 14.48
CA ASP A 179 -5.90 5.80 15.18
C ASP A 179 -5.51 4.53 14.39
N CYS A 180 -5.45 4.62 13.06
CA CYS A 180 -4.97 3.52 12.22
C CYS A 180 -3.59 3.81 11.63
N LEU A 181 -2.63 2.92 11.88
CA LEU A 181 -1.36 2.88 11.16
C LEU A 181 -1.56 2.26 9.77
N PHE A 182 -1.11 2.95 8.73
CA PHE A 182 -1.15 2.45 7.34
C PHE A 182 0.18 1.78 6.98
N ALA A 183 0.35 0.53 7.41
CA ALA A 183 1.53 -0.28 7.06
C ALA A 183 1.47 -0.73 5.58
N PHE A 184 2.62 -0.92 4.95
CA PHE A 184 2.68 -1.33 3.54
C PHE A 184 3.87 -2.21 3.22
N GLU A 185 3.83 -2.87 2.06
CA GLU A 185 4.76 -3.96 1.76
C GLU A 185 5.24 -3.94 0.32
N TRP A 186 6.56 -3.79 0.17
CA TRP A 186 7.21 -3.62 -1.12
C TRP A 186 7.24 -4.90 -1.96
N SER A 187 7.49 -6.09 -1.38
CA SER A 187 7.56 -7.38 -2.09
C SER A 187 6.19 -8.00 -2.41
N ARG A 188 5.18 -7.76 -1.58
CA ARG A 188 3.85 -8.39 -1.56
C ARG A 188 2.74 -7.43 -1.96
N HIS A 189 3.09 -6.17 -2.21
CA HIS A 189 2.25 -5.16 -2.87
C HIS A 189 0.94 -4.89 -2.14
N TRP A 190 0.97 -4.80 -0.82
CA TRP A 190 -0.23 -4.49 -0.03
C TRP A 190 -0.06 -3.21 0.78
N VAL A 191 -1.21 -2.61 1.10
CA VAL A 191 -1.37 -1.68 2.23
C VAL A 191 -2.37 -2.32 3.20
N LYS A 192 -2.08 -2.23 4.49
CA LYS A 192 -2.96 -2.73 5.55
C LYS A 192 -3.08 -1.66 6.63
N THR A 193 -4.28 -1.49 7.12
CA THR A 193 -4.53 -0.66 8.30
C THR A 193 -4.38 -1.50 9.55
N MET A 194 -3.63 -0.99 10.52
CA MET A 194 -3.48 -1.57 11.84
C MET A 194 -4.13 -0.61 12.83
N ARG A 195 -5.28 -1.02 13.37
CA ARG A 195 -6.03 -0.22 14.33
C ARG A 195 -5.35 -0.26 15.68
N LEU A 196 -5.11 0.92 16.22
CA LEU A 196 -4.55 1.13 17.54
C LEU A 196 -5.69 1.30 18.55
N GLY A 197 -5.55 0.68 19.71
CA GLY A 197 -6.43 0.93 20.84
C GLY A 197 -6.00 2.15 21.64
N ALA A 198 -6.65 2.38 22.78
CA ALA A 198 -6.40 3.56 23.60
C ALA A 198 -4.98 3.62 24.18
N ASP A 199 -4.33 2.47 24.37
CA ASP A 199 -2.95 2.35 24.83
C ASP A 199 -1.99 2.07 23.66
N GLU A 200 -2.39 2.41 22.42
CA GLU A 200 -1.70 2.13 21.16
C GLU A 200 -1.40 0.63 20.94
N GLU A 201 -2.16 -0.26 21.59
CA GLU A 201 -2.10 -1.70 21.36
C GLU A 201 -2.70 -2.08 20.02
N LEU A 202 -2.21 -3.18 19.40
CA LEU A 202 -2.80 -3.65 18.15
C LEU A 202 -4.16 -4.29 18.41
N VAL A 203 -5.21 -3.69 17.86
CA VAL A 203 -6.58 -4.22 17.95
C VAL A 203 -6.93 -5.07 16.74
N GLU A 204 -6.55 -4.62 15.54
CA GLU A 204 -7.02 -5.23 14.30
C GLU A 204 -6.10 -4.93 13.12
N ILE A 205 -5.88 -5.91 12.25
CA ILE A 205 -5.23 -5.71 10.94
C ILE A 205 -6.29 -5.91 9.85
N ARG A 206 -6.45 -4.93 8.95
CA ARG A 206 -7.36 -5.02 7.79
C ARG A 206 -6.64 -4.71 6.49
N PRO A 207 -6.98 -5.40 5.38
CA PRO A 207 -6.48 -5.02 4.07
C PRO A 207 -7.05 -3.65 3.65
N PHE A 208 -6.24 -2.88 2.93
CA PHE A 208 -6.60 -1.58 2.36
C PHE A 208 -6.23 -1.54 0.87
N LEU A 209 -7.03 -0.86 0.05
CA LEU A 209 -6.86 -0.74 -1.41
C LEU A 209 -6.77 -2.07 -2.17
N THR A 210 -7.50 -3.10 -1.77
CA THR A 210 -7.48 -4.42 -2.43
C THR A 210 -7.96 -4.43 -3.88
N GLY A 211 -8.67 -3.37 -4.31
CA GLY A 211 -9.13 -3.22 -5.68
C GLY A 211 -8.12 -2.57 -6.62
N ILE A 212 -6.92 -2.22 -6.14
CA ILE A 212 -5.86 -1.59 -6.92
C ILE A 212 -4.64 -2.51 -6.91
N GLU A 213 -4.09 -2.77 -8.09
CA GLU A 213 -2.79 -3.42 -8.20
C GLU A 213 -1.70 -2.42 -7.88
N LEU A 214 -1.05 -2.61 -6.74
CA LEU A 214 0.07 -1.79 -6.30
C LEU A 214 1.37 -2.30 -6.90
N LYS A 215 2.30 -1.38 -7.14
CA LYS A 215 3.62 -1.64 -7.69
C LYS A 215 4.70 -1.22 -6.71
N ARG A 216 5.04 -2.10 -5.79
CA ARG A 216 6.17 -1.90 -4.87
C ARG A 216 6.06 -0.57 -4.12
N PRO A 217 5.07 -0.42 -3.23
CA PRO A 217 4.93 0.80 -2.43
C PRO A 217 6.19 1.04 -1.59
N VAL A 218 6.71 2.27 -1.58
CA VAL A 218 7.96 2.64 -0.88
C VAL A 218 7.80 3.79 0.11
N ASP A 219 6.74 4.59 0.00
CA ASP A 219 6.48 5.69 0.93
C ASP A 219 5.00 6.05 0.97
N GLN A 220 4.52 6.49 2.13
CA GLN A 220 3.15 7.00 2.32
C GLN A 220 3.12 8.23 3.21
N LYS A 221 2.23 9.17 2.89
CA LYS A 221 1.97 10.35 3.73
C LYS A 221 0.57 10.90 3.51
N PHE A 222 -0.10 11.29 4.60
CA PHE A 222 -1.32 12.09 4.48
C PHE A 222 -0.99 13.54 4.13
N GLY A 223 -1.69 14.08 3.14
CA GLY A 223 -1.67 15.51 2.83
C GLY A 223 -2.48 16.34 3.85
N PRO A 224 -2.27 17.67 3.90
CA PRO A 224 -3.02 18.56 4.79
C PRO A 224 -4.53 18.55 4.53
N GLU A 225 -4.97 18.11 3.35
CA GLU A 225 -6.37 17.92 2.96
C GLU A 225 -6.94 16.55 3.36
N GLY A 226 -6.13 15.68 3.96
CA GLY A 226 -6.55 14.37 4.47
C GLY A 226 -6.58 13.25 3.42
N ALA A 227 -6.10 13.48 2.19
CA ALA A 227 -5.87 12.42 1.22
C ALA A 227 -4.56 11.68 1.53
N LEU A 228 -4.49 10.39 1.19
CA LEU A 228 -3.27 9.59 1.34
C LEU A 228 -2.47 9.61 0.04
N TYR A 229 -1.20 10.00 0.11
CA TYR A 229 -0.26 9.90 -0.98
C TYR A 229 0.61 8.67 -0.80
N LEU A 230 0.76 7.89 -1.86
CA LEU A 230 1.58 6.69 -1.92
C LEU A 230 2.60 6.81 -3.06
N LEU A 231 3.88 6.59 -2.77
CA LEU A 231 4.92 6.50 -3.78
C LEU A 231 5.15 5.04 -4.18
N GLU A 232 5.16 4.77 -5.48
CA GLU A 232 5.42 3.45 -6.05
C GLU A 232 6.76 3.43 -6.78
N TYR A 233 7.56 2.40 -6.47
CA TYR A 233 8.86 2.21 -7.11
C TYR A 233 8.72 1.76 -8.58
N GLY A 234 7.71 0.94 -8.90
CA GLY A 234 7.51 0.38 -10.25
C GLY A 234 7.83 -1.11 -10.34
N THR A 235 7.88 -1.64 -11.57
CA THR A 235 7.88 -3.10 -11.79
C THR A 235 9.26 -3.77 -11.85
N THR A 236 10.32 -3.03 -12.16
CA THR A 236 11.67 -3.56 -12.37
C THR A 236 12.63 -3.10 -11.28
N TRP A 237 13.85 -3.63 -11.30
CA TRP A 237 14.96 -3.17 -10.48
C TRP A 237 15.72 -2.07 -11.24
N GLY A 238 15.66 -0.82 -10.75
CA GLY A 238 16.29 0.34 -11.38
C GLY A 238 15.28 1.36 -11.90
N THR A 239 15.59 1.97 -13.04
CA THR A 239 14.72 3.00 -13.63
C THR A 239 13.40 2.39 -14.09
N ASN A 240 12.31 2.89 -13.52
CA ASN A 240 10.96 2.41 -13.81
C ASN A 240 10.15 3.51 -14.51
N ALA A 241 9.72 3.25 -15.75
CA ALA A 241 8.80 4.14 -16.46
C ALA A 241 7.40 4.16 -15.83
N ASP A 242 7.10 3.18 -14.98
CA ASP A 242 5.85 3.02 -14.25
C ASP A 242 5.95 3.39 -12.76
N SER A 243 7.05 4.01 -12.33
CA SER A 243 7.08 4.71 -11.04
C SER A 243 6.03 5.82 -11.04
N ARG A 244 5.31 5.98 -9.94
CA ARG A 244 4.28 7.03 -9.83
C ARG A 244 4.06 7.49 -8.41
N LEU A 245 3.61 8.73 -8.28
CA LEU A 245 2.93 9.21 -7.10
C LEU A 245 1.43 8.92 -7.28
N VAL A 246 0.85 8.16 -6.37
CA VAL A 246 -0.57 7.84 -6.34
C VAL A 246 -1.22 8.70 -5.26
N ARG A 247 -2.29 9.42 -5.61
CA ARG A 247 -3.15 10.10 -4.66
C ARG A 247 -4.39 9.25 -4.42
N ILE A 248 -4.72 9.01 -3.16
CA ILE A 248 -5.87 8.22 -2.72
C ILE A 248 -6.80 9.15 -1.95
N ASP A 249 -7.92 9.47 -2.59
CA ASP A 249 -9.00 10.23 -2.00
C ASP A 249 -10.05 9.27 -1.44
N TYR A 250 -10.54 9.51 -0.21
CA TYR A 250 -11.75 8.85 0.25
C TYR A 250 -12.97 9.59 -0.28
N THR A 251 -13.72 8.96 -1.16
CA THR A 251 -15.00 9.47 -1.65
C THR A 251 -16.12 8.93 -0.77
N ARG A 252 -16.73 9.80 0.04
CA ARG A 252 -17.91 9.45 0.84
C ARG A 252 -19.14 9.41 -0.07
N GLY A 253 -19.88 8.30 -0.03
CA GLY A 253 -21.20 8.18 -0.66
C GLY A 253 -21.15 7.41 -1.97
N ASN A 254 -21.85 7.95 -2.97
CA ASN A 254 -22.09 7.31 -4.26
C ASN A 254 -20.81 7.16 -5.09
N ARG A 255 -20.57 5.96 -5.58
CA ARG A 255 -19.43 5.56 -6.41
C ARG A 255 -19.87 5.63 -7.87
N THR A 256 -19.04 6.22 -8.71
CA THR A 256 -19.34 6.29 -10.15
C THR A 256 -19.59 4.89 -10.73
N PRO A 257 -20.68 4.68 -11.49
CA PRO A 257 -20.97 3.40 -12.12
C PRO A 257 -19.86 3.01 -13.08
N ILE A 258 -19.62 1.72 -13.22
CA ILE A 258 -18.70 1.16 -14.20
C ILE A 258 -19.52 0.77 -15.43
N ALA A 259 -19.65 1.67 -16.39
CA ALA A 259 -20.33 1.39 -17.64
C ALA A 259 -19.51 0.45 -18.55
N ARG A 260 -20.21 -0.41 -19.29
CA ARG A 260 -19.64 -1.26 -20.34
C ARG A 260 -20.52 -1.18 -21.57
N ALA A 261 -19.91 -0.90 -22.71
CA ALA A 261 -20.60 -0.85 -23.99
C ALA A 261 -20.04 -1.93 -24.92
N SER A 262 -20.91 -2.61 -25.65
CA SER A 262 -20.54 -3.58 -26.67
C SER A 262 -21.47 -3.48 -27.88
N ALA A 263 -20.96 -3.87 -29.05
CA ALA A 263 -21.70 -3.89 -30.30
C ALA A 263 -21.55 -5.25 -30.98
N THR A 264 -22.63 -5.75 -31.57
CA THR A 264 -22.66 -6.99 -32.36
C THR A 264 -23.29 -6.72 -33.73
N GLY A 265 -22.83 -7.43 -34.76
CA GLY A 265 -23.24 -7.14 -36.14
C GLY A 265 -22.65 -5.84 -36.69
N ASN A 266 -21.62 -5.28 -36.05
CA ASN A 266 -21.01 -4.01 -36.41
C ASN A 266 -20.03 -4.11 -37.60
N VAL A 267 -20.11 -5.14 -38.44
CA VAL A 267 -19.34 -5.22 -39.70
C VAL A 267 -20.25 -5.79 -40.77
N GLY A 268 -20.43 -5.04 -41.85
CA GLY A 268 -21.32 -5.41 -42.94
C GLY A 268 -21.54 -4.27 -43.93
N ARG A 269 -22.37 -4.52 -44.94
CA ARG A 269 -22.81 -3.50 -45.91
C ARG A 269 -24.05 -2.78 -45.39
N GLU A 270 -24.16 -1.51 -45.77
CA GLU A 270 -25.34 -0.68 -45.58
C GLU A 270 -26.55 -1.20 -46.39
N PRO A 271 -27.79 -1.06 -45.86
CA PRO A 271 -28.11 -0.63 -44.51
C PRO A 271 -27.70 -1.72 -43.49
N LEU A 272 -26.95 -1.32 -42.47
CA LEU A 272 -26.43 -2.24 -41.46
C LEU A 272 -27.12 -1.98 -40.13
N GLU A 273 -27.86 -2.98 -39.66
CA GLU A 273 -28.38 -2.99 -38.30
C GLU A 273 -27.32 -3.46 -37.31
N VAL A 274 -27.05 -2.65 -36.28
CA VAL A 274 -26.08 -2.93 -35.22
C VAL A 274 -26.80 -3.03 -33.88
N ALA A 275 -26.65 -4.16 -33.22
CA ALA A 275 -27.15 -4.36 -31.87
C ALA A 275 -26.13 -3.90 -30.83
N LEU A 276 -26.59 -3.11 -29.86
CA LEU A 276 -25.80 -2.49 -28.80
C LEU A 276 -26.25 -3.01 -27.43
N SER A 277 -25.28 -3.27 -26.55
CA SER A 277 -25.55 -3.79 -25.22
C SER A 277 -24.71 -3.11 -24.15
N SER A 278 -25.36 -2.81 -23.02
CA SER A 278 -24.73 -2.34 -21.78
C SER A 278 -24.32 -3.49 -20.82
N ALA A 279 -24.38 -4.75 -21.27
CA ALA A 279 -24.13 -5.92 -20.42
C ALA A 279 -22.75 -5.85 -19.73
N GLY A 280 -22.76 -6.13 -18.42
CA GLY A 280 -21.58 -6.01 -17.55
C GLY A 280 -21.34 -4.61 -16.99
N THR A 281 -22.21 -3.63 -17.31
CA THR A 281 -22.33 -2.39 -16.54
C THR A 281 -22.74 -2.72 -15.11
N SER A 282 -22.11 -2.09 -14.13
CA SER A 282 -22.47 -2.26 -12.73
C SER A 282 -22.31 -0.96 -11.95
N ASP A 283 -23.20 -0.77 -10.98
CA ASP A 283 -22.93 0.10 -9.85
C ASP A 283 -22.41 -0.74 -8.69
N LYS A 284 -21.47 -0.15 -7.98
CA LYS A 284 -20.85 -0.74 -6.81
C LYS A 284 -21.74 -0.49 -5.58
N ASP A 285 -22.54 0.57 -5.58
CA ASP A 285 -23.61 0.87 -4.63
C ASP A 285 -24.85 0.03 -4.93
N ALA A 286 -25.11 -0.91 -4.02
CA ALA A 286 -26.13 -1.94 -4.25
C ALA A 286 -27.54 -1.34 -4.21
N GLY A 287 -28.27 -1.49 -5.32
CA GLY A 287 -29.67 -1.07 -5.44
C GLY A 287 -29.87 0.28 -6.14
N ASP A 288 -28.81 0.97 -6.53
CA ASP A 288 -28.92 2.24 -7.24
C ASP A 288 -29.48 2.03 -8.65
N PRO A 289 -30.59 2.70 -9.03
CA PRO A 289 -31.10 2.64 -10.38
C PRO A 289 -30.14 3.37 -11.33
N LEU A 290 -29.84 2.73 -12.47
CA LEU A 290 -28.98 3.28 -13.51
C LEU A 290 -29.81 3.86 -14.65
N THR A 291 -29.37 5.00 -15.16
CA THR A 291 -29.90 5.64 -16.36
C THR A 291 -28.88 5.55 -17.49
N TYR A 292 -29.36 5.26 -18.71
CA TYR A 292 -28.52 5.02 -19.88
C TYR A 292 -28.78 6.11 -20.94
N GLU A 293 -27.74 6.51 -21.66
CA GLU A 293 -27.83 7.40 -22.82
C GLU A 293 -26.88 6.91 -23.91
N TRP A 294 -27.45 6.50 -25.05
CA TRP A 294 -26.67 6.13 -26.24
C TRP A 294 -26.63 7.28 -27.24
N ARG A 295 -25.43 7.58 -27.76
CA ARG A 295 -25.17 8.67 -28.71
C ARG A 295 -24.24 8.21 -29.83
N VAL A 296 -24.32 8.84 -31.00
CA VAL A 296 -23.37 8.65 -32.10
C VAL A 296 -22.44 9.86 -32.16
N GLU A 297 -21.14 9.64 -32.16
CA GLU A 297 -20.14 10.70 -32.31
C GLU A 297 -19.80 10.97 -33.79
N PRO A 298 -19.56 12.24 -34.17
CA PRO A 298 -19.70 13.44 -33.33
C PRO A 298 -21.18 13.88 -33.21
N GLY A 299 -21.63 14.21 -32.00
CA GLY A 299 -22.98 14.73 -31.76
C GLY A 299 -23.50 14.46 -30.35
N ASP A 300 -24.44 15.29 -29.90
CA ASP A 300 -25.04 15.20 -28.56
C ASP A 300 -26.42 14.54 -28.54
N ALA A 301 -26.94 14.16 -29.72
CA ALA A 301 -28.28 13.59 -29.84
C ALA A 301 -28.33 12.18 -29.22
N ILE A 302 -29.19 12.02 -28.22
CA ILE A 302 -29.46 10.73 -27.59
C ILE A 302 -30.50 10.01 -28.45
N PHE A 303 -30.12 8.86 -29.01
CA PHE A 303 -31.04 8.04 -29.81
C PHE A 303 -31.70 6.93 -29.00
N SER A 304 -31.13 6.53 -27.86
CA SER A 304 -31.74 5.54 -26.96
C SER A 304 -31.39 5.79 -25.50
N ARG A 305 -32.34 5.45 -24.61
CA ARG A 305 -32.16 5.41 -23.14
C ARG A 305 -32.31 4.01 -22.54
N GLU A 306 -32.43 3.00 -23.40
CA GLU A 306 -32.58 1.61 -22.98
C GLU A 306 -31.22 0.94 -22.74
N PRO A 307 -31.12 -0.02 -21.81
CA PRO A 307 -29.88 -0.78 -21.57
C PRO A 307 -29.39 -1.57 -22.81
N MET A 308 -30.31 -1.92 -23.71
CA MET A 308 -30.03 -2.53 -25.02
C MET A 308 -30.67 -1.68 -26.10
N ALA A 309 -29.99 -1.49 -27.22
CA ALA A 309 -30.47 -0.68 -28.33
C ALA A 309 -30.12 -1.31 -29.68
N SER A 310 -30.84 -0.91 -30.73
CA SER A 310 -30.50 -1.21 -32.12
C SER A 310 -30.39 0.12 -32.88
N LEU A 311 -29.42 0.22 -33.78
CA LEU A 311 -29.23 1.38 -34.65
C LEU A 311 -28.91 0.90 -36.06
N VAL A 312 -29.55 1.51 -37.06
CA VAL A 312 -29.30 1.24 -38.48
C VAL A 312 -28.40 2.32 -39.05
N PHE A 313 -27.33 1.91 -39.73
CA PHE A 313 -26.43 2.80 -40.47
C PHE A 313 -26.70 2.64 -41.97
N ASP A 314 -27.29 3.66 -42.58
CA ASP A 314 -27.64 3.69 -44.00
C ASP A 314 -26.49 4.18 -44.89
N GLU A 315 -25.49 4.85 -44.29
CA GLU A 315 -24.35 5.42 -44.98
C GLU A 315 -23.06 4.68 -44.64
N PRO A 316 -22.14 4.49 -45.61
CA PRO A 316 -20.84 3.92 -45.32
C PRO A 316 -19.97 4.92 -44.53
N GLY A 317 -19.58 4.60 -43.30
CA GLY A 317 -18.62 5.38 -42.51
C GLY A 317 -18.29 4.79 -41.13
N VAL A 318 -17.07 5.00 -40.61
CA VAL A 318 -16.72 4.53 -39.26
C VAL A 318 -17.44 5.42 -38.23
N PHE A 319 -18.35 4.83 -37.46
CA PHE A 319 -19.09 5.54 -36.42
C PHE A 319 -18.55 5.17 -35.03
N THR A 320 -18.70 6.07 -34.06
CA THR A 320 -18.43 5.73 -32.66
C THR A 320 -19.73 5.90 -31.91
N VAL A 321 -20.11 4.89 -31.13
CA VAL A 321 -21.32 4.92 -30.32
C VAL A 321 -20.91 4.99 -28.86
N GLU A 322 -21.27 6.09 -28.20
CA GLU A 322 -21.02 6.29 -26.78
C GLU A 322 -22.19 5.73 -25.96
N LEU A 323 -21.88 5.05 -24.86
CA LEU A 323 -22.84 4.78 -23.78
C LEU A 323 -22.44 5.62 -22.58
N ALA A 324 -23.33 6.50 -22.14
CA ALA A 324 -23.21 7.12 -20.84
C ALA A 324 -24.18 6.48 -19.84
N VAL A 325 -23.66 6.15 -18.66
CA VAL A 325 -24.45 5.60 -17.55
C VAL A 325 -24.34 6.55 -16.36
N THR A 326 -25.48 6.91 -15.79
CA THR A 326 -25.56 7.79 -14.61
C THR A 326 -26.36 7.10 -13.51
N ASP A 327 -25.84 7.10 -12.28
CA ASP A 327 -26.57 6.59 -11.11
C ASP A 327 -27.57 7.61 -10.54
N ALA A 328 -28.31 7.20 -9.51
CA ALA A 328 -29.36 7.99 -8.88
C ALA A 328 -28.87 9.26 -8.18
N ALA A 329 -27.61 9.28 -7.75
CA ALA A 329 -26.98 10.44 -7.11
C ALA A 329 -26.22 11.34 -8.12
N GLY A 330 -26.25 10.98 -9.41
CA GLY A 330 -25.77 11.80 -10.52
C GLY A 330 -24.32 11.56 -10.93
N ALA A 331 -23.62 10.55 -10.39
CA ALA A 331 -22.29 10.23 -10.91
C ALA A 331 -22.40 9.47 -12.23
N ARG A 332 -21.49 9.77 -13.17
CA ARG A 332 -21.60 9.38 -14.59
C ARG A 332 -20.31 8.77 -15.11
N SER A 333 -20.41 7.69 -15.88
CA SER A 333 -19.32 7.14 -16.70
C SER A 333 -19.75 6.98 -18.15
N SER A 334 -18.81 7.15 -19.08
CA SER A 334 -19.08 7.22 -20.52
C SER A 334 -18.06 6.45 -21.38
N PRO A 335 -18.04 5.11 -21.32
CA PRO A 335 -17.27 4.30 -22.24
C PRO A 335 -17.81 4.41 -23.67
N THR A 336 -16.91 4.32 -24.64
CA THR A 336 -17.28 4.24 -26.07
C THR A 336 -17.21 2.80 -26.57
N ALA A 337 -18.22 2.38 -27.33
CA ALA A 337 -18.14 1.21 -28.19
C ALA A 337 -17.89 1.68 -29.63
N ARG A 338 -16.91 1.07 -30.32
CA ARG A 338 -16.69 1.38 -31.74
C ARG A 338 -17.83 0.79 -32.57
N GLY A 339 -18.57 1.67 -33.23
CA GLY A 339 -19.64 1.31 -34.18
C GLY A 339 -19.09 1.27 -35.60
N TRP A 340 -18.73 0.08 -36.08
CA TRP A 340 -18.46 -0.19 -37.49
C TRP A 340 -17.15 0.31 -38.11
N SER A 341 -16.58 -0.57 -38.93
CA SER A 341 -15.60 -0.28 -39.97
C SER A 341 -15.96 -1.05 -41.23
N GLY A 342 -16.50 -0.36 -42.24
CA GLY A 342 -16.75 -0.92 -43.56
C GLY A 342 -16.07 -0.04 -44.60
N THR A 343 -15.08 -0.61 -45.26
CA THR A 343 -14.53 -0.06 -46.49
C THR A 343 -15.40 -0.49 -47.65
N SER A 344 -15.72 0.43 -48.57
CA SER A 344 -16.14 0.06 -49.92
C SER A 344 -15.06 -0.82 -50.56
N SER A 345 -15.32 -2.12 -50.66
CA SER A 345 -14.59 -3.14 -51.42
C SER A 345 -13.10 -2.90 -51.74
N ARG A 346 -12.20 -3.49 -50.92
CA ARG A 346 -11.07 -4.36 -51.35
C ARG A 346 -10.27 -4.83 -50.11
N SER A 347 -10.25 -6.14 -49.87
CA SER A 347 -9.45 -6.82 -48.82
C SER A 347 -7.93 -6.75 -49.09
N PRO A 348 -7.06 -7.22 -48.16
CA PRO A 348 -6.99 -6.95 -46.72
C PRO A 348 -5.56 -6.52 -46.30
N SER A 349 -5.41 -5.86 -45.15
CA SER A 349 -4.14 -5.90 -44.40
C SER A 349 -4.40 -5.82 -42.89
N ARG A 350 -3.78 -6.75 -42.17
CA ARG A 350 -3.72 -6.76 -40.70
C ARG A 350 -2.95 -5.54 -40.17
N ILE A 351 -3.16 -5.29 -38.86
CA ILE A 351 -2.31 -4.59 -37.85
C ILE A 351 -2.73 -3.13 -37.57
N PRO A 352 -2.73 -2.61 -36.31
CA PRO A 352 -2.63 -3.21 -34.96
C PRO A 352 -3.84 -2.93 -34.04
N GLU A 353 -4.03 -3.75 -33.00
CA GLU A 353 -4.80 -3.36 -31.81
C GLU A 353 -4.09 -2.21 -31.08
N ARG A 354 -4.81 -1.13 -30.81
CA ARG A 354 -4.40 -0.11 -29.82
C ARG A 354 -5.17 -0.34 -28.53
N PRO A 355 -4.54 -0.13 -27.35
CA PRO A 355 -5.21 -0.33 -26.07
C PRO A 355 -6.38 0.65 -25.90
N ALA A 356 -7.39 0.22 -25.16
CA ALA A 356 -8.42 1.07 -24.63
C ALA A 356 -7.78 2.28 -23.92
N SER A 357 -8.16 3.49 -24.33
CA SER A 357 -7.93 4.70 -23.55
C SER A 357 -8.78 4.60 -22.28
N SER A 358 -8.15 4.18 -21.20
CA SER A 358 -8.65 4.52 -19.87
C SER A 358 -8.27 5.97 -19.62
N SER A 359 -9.28 6.85 -19.57
CA SER A 359 -9.14 8.13 -18.90
C SER A 359 -9.08 7.84 -17.41
N PHE A 360 -7.87 7.84 -16.85
CA PHE A 360 -7.69 8.12 -15.44
C PHE A 360 -7.47 9.62 -15.32
N ALA A 361 -8.45 10.29 -14.68
CA ALA A 361 -8.22 11.56 -14.03
C ALA A 361 -7.13 11.36 -12.97
N SER A 362 -6.29 12.38 -12.84
CA SER A 362 -4.98 12.45 -12.19
C SER A 362 -4.85 11.78 -10.84
#